data_AF-A0A200QE33-F1
#
_entry.id   AF-A0A200QE33-F1
#
_cell.length_a   1.000
_cell.length_b   1.000
_cell.length_c   1.000
_cell.angle_alpha   90.00
_cell.angle_beta   90.00
_cell.angle_gamma   90.00
#
_symmetry.space_group_name_H-M   'P 1'
#
loop_
_entity.id
_entity.type
_entity.pdbx_description
1 polymer ?
#
loop_
_entity_poly.entity_id
_entity_poly.type
_entity_poly.pdbx_seq_one_letter_code
_entity_poly.pdbx_strand_id
1 'polypeptide(L)'
;MHGIQIKFRSGGHDYEGLSYVSDVPFVIVDLFNLQSISVDAEDRNAWVQSGATIGELYYRIAEKSRTLGFPVGACPTVGVGGHFSGGGYGTMLRKYGLAADNVIDARIVNVYGRILNKESMGEDLFWAIRGGSGGSFGVVLSWKIRLVYVPPIVTVFMIDKTLEQGATELVHKWQEIAHKLPQELFIRVILNSLKTIRASFHVSWGREVASNCDEREIS
;
A
#
# COMPACT_ATOMS: atom_id res chain seq x y z
N MET A 1 -32.86 -7.24 -14.86
CA MET A 1 -31.49 -6.67 -14.97
C MET A 1 -31.27 -6.26 -16.42
N HIS A 2 -30.65 -5.11 -16.68
CA HIS A 2 -30.57 -4.49 -18.02
C HIS A 2 -29.31 -4.84 -18.83
N GLY A 3 -28.49 -5.79 -18.39
CA GLY A 3 -27.28 -6.22 -19.12
C GLY A 3 -26.17 -5.17 -19.23
N ILE A 4 -26.19 -4.14 -18.38
CA ILE A 4 -25.21 -3.05 -18.38
C ILE A 4 -23.96 -3.47 -17.60
N GLN A 5 -22.77 -3.22 -18.15
CA GLN A 5 -21.51 -3.45 -17.45
C GLN A 5 -21.30 -2.40 -16.35
N ILE A 6 -20.80 -2.85 -15.20
CA ILE A 6 -20.46 -1.97 -14.07
C ILE A 6 -18.95 -1.99 -13.87
N LYS A 7 -18.35 -0.80 -13.71
CA LYS A 7 -16.97 -0.61 -13.26
C LYS A 7 -16.98 0.06 -11.89
N PHE A 8 -16.06 -0.37 -11.02
CA PHE A 8 -15.93 0.19 -9.67
C PHE A 8 -14.69 1.06 -9.59
N ARG A 9 -14.84 2.26 -9.02
CA ARG A 9 -13.73 3.20 -8.85
C ARG A 9 -13.60 3.63 -7.40
N SER A 10 -12.39 3.46 -6.86
CA SER A 10 -11.95 4.10 -5.62
C SER A 10 -11.17 5.37 -5.99
N GLY A 11 -9.85 5.41 -5.77
CA GLY A 11 -9.02 6.59 -6.08
C GLY A 11 -8.59 6.72 -7.55
N GLY A 12 -9.04 5.86 -8.46
CA GLY A 12 -8.78 5.99 -9.91
C GLY A 12 -7.33 5.77 -10.37
N HIS A 13 -6.47 5.15 -9.55
CA HIS A 13 -5.05 4.91 -9.83
C HIS A 13 -4.77 3.63 -10.65
N ASP A 14 -5.77 3.10 -11.34
CA ASP A 14 -5.54 1.97 -12.25
C ASP A 14 -4.72 2.44 -13.46
N TYR A 15 -3.58 1.79 -13.71
CA TYR A 15 -2.61 2.24 -14.72
C TYR A 15 -3.16 2.17 -16.15
N GLU A 16 -4.11 1.28 -16.40
CA GLU A 16 -4.77 1.09 -17.69
C GLU A 16 -6.17 1.75 -17.72
N GLY A 17 -6.53 2.49 -16.66
CA GLY A 17 -7.82 3.15 -16.53
C GLY A 17 -9.02 2.19 -16.47
N LEU A 18 -8.84 0.91 -16.15
CA LEU A 18 -9.89 -0.12 -16.19
C LEU A 18 -11.06 0.16 -15.24
N SER A 19 -10.84 1.02 -14.24
CA SER A 19 -11.90 1.48 -13.32
C SER A 19 -12.86 2.51 -13.93
N TYR A 20 -12.52 3.11 -15.09
CA TYR A 20 -13.32 4.15 -15.75
C TYR A 20 -13.29 4.11 -17.28
N VAL A 21 -12.73 3.06 -17.89
CA VAL A 21 -12.72 2.81 -19.33
C VAL A 21 -13.33 1.44 -19.65
N SER A 22 -14.10 1.37 -20.74
CA SER A 22 -14.64 0.15 -21.31
C SER A 22 -14.91 0.29 -22.80
N ASP A 23 -14.81 -0.82 -23.54
CA ASP A 23 -15.15 -0.92 -24.97
C ASP A 23 -16.66 -1.07 -25.23
N VAL A 24 -17.46 -1.29 -24.17
CA VAL A 24 -18.92 -1.44 -24.25
C VAL A 24 -19.61 -0.40 -23.36
N PRO A 25 -20.91 -0.07 -23.59
CA PRO A 25 -21.66 0.80 -22.70
C PRO A 25 -21.62 0.31 -21.25
N PHE A 26 -21.24 1.21 -20.34
CA PHE A 26 -21.00 0.87 -18.94
C PHE A 26 -21.40 2.02 -18.02
N VAL A 27 -21.55 1.69 -16.74
CA VAL A 27 -21.73 2.65 -15.65
C VAL A 27 -20.58 2.53 -14.66
N ILE A 28 -20.19 3.67 -14.10
CA ILE A 28 -19.20 3.73 -13.03
C ILE A 28 -19.94 3.84 -11.70
N VAL A 29 -19.65 2.94 -10.78
CA VAL A 29 -19.98 3.09 -9.37
C VAL A 29 -18.74 3.66 -8.69
N ASP A 30 -18.77 4.97 -8.47
CA ASP A 30 -17.70 5.69 -7.81
C ASP A 30 -17.90 5.65 -6.28
N LEU A 31 -16.90 5.11 -5.58
CA LEU A 31 -16.94 4.88 -4.15
C LEU A 31 -16.42 6.08 -3.35
N PHE A 32 -16.05 7.20 -3.97
CA PHE A 32 -15.42 8.35 -3.29
C PHE A 32 -16.19 8.86 -2.04
N ASN A 33 -17.52 8.72 -1.99
CA ASN A 33 -18.31 9.10 -0.81
C ASN A 33 -18.27 8.08 0.34
N LEU A 34 -17.80 6.85 0.09
CA LEU A 34 -17.58 5.81 1.10
C LEU A 34 -16.14 5.89 1.62
N GLN A 35 -15.84 6.94 2.38
CA GLN A 35 -14.50 7.25 2.87
C GLN A 35 -14.39 7.29 4.40
N SER A 36 -15.36 6.72 5.13
CA SER A 36 -15.30 6.65 6.59
C SER A 36 -14.15 5.76 7.06
N ILE A 37 -13.43 6.23 8.09
CA ILE A 37 -12.32 5.53 8.73
C ILE A 37 -12.55 5.58 10.24
N SER A 38 -12.62 4.42 10.87
CA SER A 38 -12.74 4.26 12.32
C SER A 38 -11.55 3.49 12.84
N VAL A 39 -10.74 4.13 13.69
CA VAL A 39 -9.49 3.59 14.24
C VAL A 39 -9.69 3.27 15.71
N ASP A 40 -9.42 2.01 16.06
CA ASP A 40 -9.31 1.52 17.43
C ASP A 40 -7.82 1.30 17.75
N ALA A 41 -7.25 2.21 18.53
CA ALA A 41 -5.84 2.15 18.91
C ALA A 41 -5.57 1.14 20.02
N GLU A 42 -6.58 0.81 20.84
CA GLU A 42 -6.46 -0.15 21.94
C GLU A 42 -6.38 -1.56 21.37
N ASP A 43 -7.33 -1.90 20.50
CA ASP A 43 -7.36 -3.20 19.81
C ASP A 43 -6.50 -3.26 18.54
N ARG A 44 -5.81 -2.16 18.22
CA ARG A 44 -4.90 -2.00 17.06
C ARG A 44 -5.53 -2.47 15.75
N ASN A 45 -6.75 -2.02 15.48
CA ASN A 45 -7.41 -2.29 14.21
C ASN A 45 -8.19 -1.08 13.73
N ALA A 46 -8.54 -1.07 12.45
CA ALA A 46 -9.37 -0.02 11.89
C ALA A 46 -10.34 -0.58 10.84
N TRP A 47 -11.53 0.01 10.77
CA TRP A 47 -12.42 -0.14 9.62
C TRP A 47 -12.19 1.02 8.67
N VAL A 48 -11.97 0.71 7.39
CA VAL A 48 -11.63 1.67 6.34
C VAL A 48 -12.55 1.41 5.15
N GLN A 49 -13.40 2.37 4.79
CA GLN A 49 -14.24 2.23 3.60
C GLN A 49 -13.42 2.37 2.31
N SER A 50 -13.81 1.66 1.26
CA SER A 50 -13.02 1.48 0.02
C SER A 50 -12.83 2.75 -0.81
N GLY A 51 -13.63 3.79 -0.58
CA GLY A 51 -13.46 5.10 -1.19
C GLY A 51 -12.37 5.95 -0.56
N ALA A 52 -11.96 5.63 0.67
CA ALA A 52 -10.89 6.36 1.35
C ALA A 52 -9.55 6.22 0.60
N THR A 53 -8.71 7.22 0.76
CA THR A 53 -7.35 7.25 0.23
C THR A 53 -6.33 6.81 1.28
N ILE A 54 -5.15 6.40 0.82
CA ILE A 54 -4.01 6.08 1.68
C ILE A 54 -3.64 7.26 2.59
N GLY A 55 -3.68 8.49 2.07
CA GLY A 55 -3.37 9.69 2.84
C GLY A 55 -4.33 9.92 4.00
N GLU A 56 -5.63 9.77 3.75
CA GLU A 56 -6.66 9.85 4.80
C GLU A 56 -6.49 8.76 5.86
N LEU A 57 -6.17 7.53 5.44
CA LEU A 57 -5.88 6.43 6.35
C LEU A 57 -4.69 6.74 7.25
N TYR A 58 -3.55 7.15 6.68
CA TYR A 58 -2.38 7.53 7.45
C TYR A 58 -2.68 8.66 8.44
N TYR A 59 -3.41 9.68 8.00
CA TYR A 59 -3.77 10.81 8.84
C TYR A 59 -4.63 10.37 10.04
N ARG A 60 -5.66 9.54 9.82
CA ARG A 60 -6.55 9.06 10.89
C ARG A 60 -5.85 8.14 11.89
N ILE A 61 -4.89 7.32 11.45
CA ILE A 61 -4.07 6.52 12.35
C ILE A 61 -3.19 7.44 13.21
N ALA A 62 -2.52 8.42 12.59
CA ALA A 62 -1.63 9.35 13.28
C ALA A 62 -2.36 10.23 14.31
N GLU A 63 -3.62 10.60 14.06
CA GLU A 63 -4.47 11.30 15.04
C GLU A 63 -4.72 10.48 16.31
N LYS A 64 -4.71 9.14 16.21
CA LYS A 64 -4.98 8.24 17.34
C LYS A 64 -3.73 7.73 18.02
N SER A 65 -2.63 7.55 17.30
CA SER A 65 -1.38 7.05 17.87
C SER A 65 -0.17 7.43 17.04
N ARG A 66 0.92 7.78 17.74
CA ARG A 66 2.24 8.02 17.14
C ARG A 66 3.08 6.74 16.98
N THR A 67 2.58 5.61 17.48
CA THR A 67 3.31 4.33 17.50
C THR A 67 2.55 3.22 16.77
N LEU A 68 1.48 3.56 16.07
CA LEU A 68 0.77 2.66 15.17
C LEU A 68 0.89 3.15 13.72
N GLY A 69 0.92 2.20 12.80
CA GLY A 69 0.94 2.44 11.36
C GLY A 69 0.25 1.31 10.60
N PHE A 70 0.28 1.38 9.27
CA PHE A 70 -0.27 0.35 8.40
C PHE A 70 0.54 0.27 7.08
N PRO A 71 0.97 -0.92 6.61
CA PRO A 71 1.88 -1.06 5.47
C PRO A 71 1.17 -0.88 4.13
N VAL A 72 1.10 0.37 3.65
CA VAL A 72 0.52 0.74 2.35
C VAL A 72 1.50 1.57 1.53
N GLY A 73 1.12 1.87 0.28
CA GLY A 73 1.90 2.67 -0.64
C GLY A 73 2.26 4.07 -0.13
N ALA A 74 3.16 4.74 -0.87
CA ALA A 74 3.61 6.09 -0.55
C ALA A 74 2.75 7.20 -1.17
N CYS A 75 2.01 6.90 -2.25
CA CYS A 75 1.19 7.89 -2.96
C CYS A 75 -0.12 8.16 -2.21
N PRO A 76 -0.33 9.36 -1.63
CA PRO A 76 -1.45 9.60 -0.71
C PRO A 76 -2.83 9.49 -1.38
N THR A 77 -2.94 9.80 -2.68
CA THR A 77 -4.21 9.83 -3.42
C THR A 77 -4.68 8.47 -3.92
N VAL A 78 -3.89 7.41 -3.75
CA VAL A 78 -4.29 6.05 -4.11
C VAL A 78 -5.43 5.61 -3.19
N GLY A 79 -6.53 5.13 -3.78
CA GLY A 79 -7.68 4.63 -3.04
C GLY A 79 -7.44 3.23 -2.46
N VAL A 80 -7.86 3.01 -1.21
CA VAL A 80 -7.60 1.76 -0.49
C VAL A 80 -8.31 0.55 -1.11
N GLY A 81 -9.48 0.73 -1.73
CA GLY A 81 -10.24 -0.36 -2.34
C GLY A 81 -9.46 -1.12 -3.41
N GLY A 82 -8.91 -0.39 -4.39
CA GLY A 82 -8.03 -0.98 -5.41
C GLY A 82 -6.69 -1.42 -4.83
N HIS A 83 -6.09 -0.61 -3.95
CA HIS A 83 -4.76 -0.88 -3.41
C HIS A 83 -4.69 -2.18 -2.59
N PHE A 84 -5.62 -2.37 -1.64
CA PHE A 84 -5.61 -3.54 -0.76
C PHE A 84 -5.97 -4.80 -1.54
N SER A 85 -6.92 -4.69 -2.48
CA SER A 85 -7.37 -5.85 -3.22
C SER A 85 -6.38 -6.35 -4.27
N GLY A 86 -5.43 -5.51 -4.68
CA GLY A 86 -4.27 -5.89 -5.49
C GLY A 86 -3.01 -6.20 -4.69
N GLY A 87 -3.08 -6.32 -3.36
CA GLY A 87 -1.93 -6.57 -2.48
C GLY A 87 -1.50 -5.32 -1.74
N GLY A 88 -0.94 -4.34 -2.46
CA GLY A 88 -0.55 -3.05 -1.91
C GLY A 88 0.80 -3.06 -1.19
N TYR A 89 1.88 -2.71 -1.92
CA TYR A 89 3.23 -2.61 -1.34
C TYR A 89 3.58 -1.18 -0.92
N GLY A 90 4.53 -1.05 0.00
CA GLY A 90 5.04 0.23 0.47
C GLY A 90 6.39 0.13 1.17
N THR A 91 6.82 1.20 1.83
CA THR A 91 8.14 1.26 2.49
C THR A 91 8.27 0.32 3.69
N MET A 92 7.16 -0.17 4.22
CA MET A 92 7.15 -1.13 5.33
C MET A 92 7.06 -2.60 4.88
N LEU A 93 7.13 -2.89 3.57
CA LEU A 93 6.87 -4.25 3.06
C LEU A 93 7.80 -5.31 3.66
N ARG A 94 9.06 -4.97 3.89
CA ARG A 94 10.07 -5.95 4.32
C ARG A 94 9.81 -6.44 5.73
N LYS A 95 9.19 -5.60 6.56
CA LYS A 95 8.89 -5.89 7.96
C LYS A 95 7.50 -6.44 8.19
N TYR A 96 6.50 -5.95 7.44
CA TYR A 96 5.09 -6.25 7.71
C TYR A 96 4.32 -6.87 6.53
N GLY A 97 4.98 -7.11 5.40
CA GLY A 97 4.32 -7.62 4.20
C GLY A 97 3.48 -6.56 3.49
N LEU A 98 2.52 -7.03 2.69
CA LEU A 98 1.60 -6.20 1.92
C LEU A 98 0.45 -5.67 2.78
N ALA A 99 -0.27 -4.67 2.28
CA ALA A 99 -1.51 -4.20 2.90
C ALA A 99 -2.52 -5.35 3.05
N ALA A 100 -2.66 -6.18 2.01
CA ALA A 100 -3.53 -7.35 1.97
C ALA A 100 -3.21 -8.41 3.03
N ASP A 101 -1.93 -8.58 3.39
CA ASP A 101 -1.50 -9.53 4.41
C ASP A 101 -2.00 -9.13 5.80
N ASN A 102 -2.29 -7.83 5.98
CA ASN A 102 -2.72 -7.24 7.25
C ASN A 102 -4.24 -6.97 7.31
N VAL A 103 -5.01 -7.43 6.32
CA VAL A 103 -6.48 -7.40 6.35
C VAL A 103 -7.00 -8.59 7.16
N ILE A 104 -7.89 -8.31 8.11
CA ILE A 104 -8.46 -9.31 9.04
C ILE A 104 -9.96 -9.55 8.85
N ASP A 105 -10.67 -8.64 8.17
CA ASP A 105 -12.08 -8.78 7.77
C ASP A 105 -12.37 -7.81 6.59
N ALA A 106 -13.51 -7.96 5.92
CA ALA A 106 -13.97 -7.07 4.87
C ALA A 106 -15.50 -7.10 4.76
N ARG A 107 -16.11 -6.06 4.20
CA ARG A 107 -17.52 -6.07 3.76
C ARG A 107 -17.57 -6.01 2.25
N ILE A 108 -18.22 -6.98 1.61
CA ILE A 108 -18.32 -7.08 0.14
C ILE A 108 -19.77 -7.24 -0.29
N VAL A 109 -20.14 -6.62 -1.41
CA VAL A 109 -21.40 -6.88 -2.12
C VAL A 109 -21.15 -7.95 -3.18
N ASN A 110 -21.86 -9.07 -3.09
CA ASN A 110 -21.79 -10.14 -4.09
C ASN A 110 -22.75 -9.91 -5.27
N VAL A 111 -22.74 -10.84 -6.23
CA VAL A 111 -23.58 -10.77 -7.45
C VAL A 111 -25.09 -10.77 -7.19
N TYR A 112 -25.52 -11.17 -5.98
CA TYR A 112 -26.93 -11.16 -5.55
C TYR A 112 -27.30 -9.90 -4.77
N GLY A 113 -26.40 -8.91 -4.66
CA GLY A 113 -26.61 -7.69 -3.91
C GLY A 113 -26.56 -7.86 -2.39
N ARG A 114 -26.06 -9.01 -1.88
CA ARG A 114 -25.94 -9.26 -0.44
C ARG A 114 -24.62 -8.72 0.07
N ILE A 115 -24.66 -8.07 1.24
CA ILE A 115 -23.47 -7.63 1.96
C ILE A 115 -22.98 -8.80 2.80
N LEU A 116 -21.74 -9.22 2.57
CA LEU A 116 -21.07 -10.30 3.28
C LEU A 116 -19.89 -9.74 4.09
N ASN A 117 -19.69 -10.27 5.29
CA ASN A 117 -18.45 -10.15 6.05
C ASN A 117 -17.53 -11.37 5.80
N LYS A 118 -16.35 -11.43 6.44
CA LYS A 118 -15.44 -12.59 6.32
C LYS A 118 -16.14 -13.93 6.56
N GLU A 119 -16.91 -14.03 7.63
CA GLU A 119 -17.60 -15.28 8.02
C GLU A 119 -18.61 -15.72 6.95
N SER A 120 -19.49 -14.82 6.52
CA SER A 120 -20.54 -15.12 5.54
C SER A 120 -20.05 -15.21 4.10
N MET A 121 -18.89 -14.64 3.76
CA MET A 121 -18.27 -14.80 2.44
C MET A 121 -17.43 -16.08 2.32
N GLY A 122 -17.00 -16.64 3.46
CA GLY A 122 -16.11 -17.81 3.51
C GLY A 122 -14.64 -17.48 3.24
N GLU A 123 -13.75 -18.40 3.62
CA GLU A 123 -12.30 -18.17 3.55
C GLU A 123 -11.78 -18.07 2.10
N ASP A 124 -12.37 -18.79 1.15
CA ASP A 124 -11.92 -18.77 -0.26
C ASP A 124 -12.11 -17.40 -0.90
N LEU A 125 -13.30 -16.81 -0.71
CA LEU A 125 -13.58 -15.46 -1.21
C LEU A 125 -12.77 -14.41 -0.43
N PHE A 126 -12.62 -14.58 0.88
CA PHE A 126 -11.79 -13.69 1.70
C PHE A 126 -10.30 -13.74 1.30
N TRP A 127 -9.80 -14.90 0.87
CA TRP A 127 -8.47 -15.03 0.28
C TRP A 127 -8.40 -14.33 -1.08
N ALA A 128 -9.37 -14.58 -1.97
CA ALA A 128 -9.36 -14.07 -3.34
C ALA A 128 -9.33 -12.54 -3.40
N ILE A 129 -10.06 -11.85 -2.52
CA ILE A 129 -10.11 -10.38 -2.52
C ILE A 129 -8.85 -9.72 -1.96
N ARG A 130 -7.90 -10.48 -1.38
CA ARG A 130 -6.66 -9.98 -0.77
C ARG A 130 -5.45 -10.19 -1.69
N GLY A 131 -5.57 -9.79 -2.94
CA GLY A 131 -4.51 -9.88 -3.94
C GLY A 131 -5.00 -10.23 -5.35
N GLY A 132 -6.19 -10.83 -5.48
CA GLY A 132 -6.77 -11.26 -6.76
C GLY A 132 -7.54 -10.17 -7.52
N SER A 133 -7.42 -8.90 -7.11
CA SER A 133 -8.23 -7.76 -7.58
C SER A 133 -9.71 -7.86 -7.23
N GLY A 134 -10.15 -7.00 -6.30
CA GLY A 134 -11.48 -7.10 -5.68
C GLY A 134 -12.64 -6.95 -6.67
N GLY A 135 -12.43 -6.18 -7.74
CA GLY A 135 -13.45 -5.96 -8.78
C GLY A 135 -13.86 -7.22 -9.56
N SER A 136 -13.05 -8.28 -9.52
CA SER A 136 -13.38 -9.58 -10.15
C SER A 136 -14.38 -10.39 -9.35
N PHE A 137 -14.50 -10.13 -8.04
CA PHE A 137 -15.25 -10.97 -7.10
C PHE A 137 -16.45 -10.26 -6.45
N GLY A 138 -16.59 -8.95 -6.66
CA GLY A 138 -17.69 -8.14 -6.15
C GLY A 138 -17.25 -6.71 -5.86
N VAL A 139 -18.00 -6.04 -4.98
CA VAL A 139 -17.69 -4.66 -4.58
C VAL A 139 -17.31 -4.64 -3.11
N VAL A 140 -16.02 -4.54 -2.81
CA VAL A 140 -15.59 -4.38 -1.43
C VAL A 140 -15.96 -2.98 -0.96
N LEU A 141 -16.82 -2.89 0.06
CA LEU A 141 -17.29 -1.65 0.66
C LEU A 141 -16.33 -1.13 1.73
N SER A 142 -15.74 -2.04 2.52
CA SER A 142 -14.82 -1.67 3.59
C SER A 142 -13.90 -2.82 3.99
N TRP A 143 -12.76 -2.47 4.57
CA TRP A 143 -11.73 -3.38 5.05
C TRP A 143 -11.56 -3.21 6.56
N LYS A 144 -11.45 -4.31 7.29
CA LYS A 144 -10.92 -4.30 8.66
C LYS A 144 -9.46 -4.66 8.60
N ILE A 145 -8.61 -3.76 9.06
CA ILE A 145 -7.15 -3.90 9.00
C ILE A 145 -6.56 -4.04 10.40
N ARG A 146 -5.48 -4.80 10.51
CA ARG A 146 -4.64 -4.86 11.71
C ARG A 146 -3.55 -3.80 11.61
N LEU A 147 -3.52 -2.90 12.59
CA LEU A 147 -2.47 -1.90 12.71
C LEU A 147 -1.20 -2.53 13.25
N VAL A 148 -0.05 -2.06 12.76
CA VAL A 148 1.28 -2.54 13.14
C VAL A 148 1.98 -1.52 14.01
N TYR A 149 2.88 -1.96 14.87
CA TYR A 149 3.69 -1.04 15.66
C TYR A 149 4.72 -0.33 14.80
N VAL A 150 4.92 0.95 15.05
CA VAL A 150 6.02 1.74 14.50
C VAL A 150 6.74 2.46 15.65
N PRO A 151 8.07 2.60 15.58
CA PRO A 151 8.78 3.40 16.57
C PRO A 151 8.32 4.88 16.48
N PRO A 152 8.30 5.61 17.60
CA PRO A 152 7.82 7.00 17.64
C PRO A 152 8.68 7.98 16.82
N ILE A 153 9.89 7.55 16.43
CA ILE A 153 10.83 8.27 15.59
C ILE A 153 11.21 7.33 14.46
N VAL A 154 11.27 7.83 13.22
CA VAL A 154 11.83 7.12 12.05
C VAL A 154 12.85 8.01 11.35
N THR A 155 13.85 7.41 10.72
CA THR A 155 14.96 8.04 10.01
C THR A 155 14.76 7.83 8.53
N VAL A 156 14.79 8.93 7.78
CA VAL A 156 14.76 8.91 6.33
C VAL A 156 16.04 9.53 5.80
N PHE A 157 16.62 8.94 4.76
CA PHE A 157 17.73 9.53 4.02
C PHE A 157 17.48 9.46 2.52
N MET A 158 18.16 10.34 1.79
CA MET A 158 18.21 10.38 0.34
C MET A 158 19.66 10.56 -0.08
N ILE A 159 20.20 9.60 -0.82
CA ILE A 159 21.54 9.69 -1.40
C ILE A 159 21.38 9.76 -2.90
N ASP A 160 21.97 10.79 -3.50
CA ASP A 160 21.94 11.02 -4.94
C ASP A 160 23.31 10.83 -5.57
N LYS A 161 23.35 10.02 -6.63
CA LYS A 161 24.58 9.70 -7.36
C LYS A 161 24.36 9.77 -8.85
N THR A 162 25.25 10.47 -9.56
CA THR A 162 25.32 10.42 -11.02
C THR A 162 26.17 9.25 -11.50
N LEU A 163 26.16 8.97 -12.81
CA LEU A 163 27.02 7.94 -13.40
C LEU A 163 28.51 8.19 -13.10
N GLU A 164 28.95 9.44 -13.22
CA GLU A 164 30.34 9.84 -12.96
C GLU A 164 30.72 9.70 -11.48
N GLN A 165 29.74 9.65 -10.58
CA GLN A 165 29.92 9.46 -9.14
C GLN A 165 29.78 7.99 -8.70
N GLY A 166 29.77 7.05 -9.65
CA GLY A 166 29.69 5.61 -9.37
C GLY A 166 28.28 5.07 -9.12
N ALA A 167 27.25 5.66 -9.75
CA ALA A 167 25.87 5.17 -9.59
C ALA A 167 25.71 3.71 -10.04
N THR A 168 26.44 3.27 -11.07
CA THR A 168 26.36 1.91 -11.60
C THR A 168 26.80 0.88 -10.55
N GLU A 169 27.93 1.11 -9.91
CA GLU A 169 28.51 0.25 -8.88
C GLU A 169 27.59 0.17 -7.66
N LEU A 170 27.02 1.31 -7.25
CA LEU A 170 26.07 1.36 -6.13
C LEU A 170 24.76 0.62 -6.43
N VAL A 171 24.23 0.73 -7.65
CA VAL A 171 23.03 -0.01 -8.06
C VAL A 171 23.33 -1.52 -8.09
N HIS A 172 24.48 -1.93 -8.65
CA HIS A 172 24.91 -3.32 -8.64
C HIS A 172 25.01 -3.86 -7.21
N LYS A 173 25.68 -3.14 -6.31
CA LYS A 173 25.79 -3.53 -4.91
C LYS A 173 24.42 -3.61 -4.22
N TRP A 174 23.54 -2.66 -4.49
CA TRP A 174 22.17 -2.65 -3.97
C TRP A 174 21.40 -3.91 -4.38
N GLN A 175 21.52 -4.37 -5.63
CA GLN A 175 20.88 -5.62 -6.08
C GLN A 175 21.34 -6.84 -5.27
N GLU A 176 22.64 -6.91 -4.91
CA GLU A 176 23.22 -8.03 -4.15
C GLU A 176 22.80 -8.06 -2.67
N ILE A 177 22.66 -6.89 -2.04
CA ILE A 177 22.52 -6.79 -0.58
C ILE A 177 21.14 -6.35 -0.10
N ALA A 178 20.37 -5.57 -0.86
CA ALA A 178 19.20 -4.85 -0.34
C ALA A 178 18.13 -5.79 0.25
N HIS A 179 17.93 -6.96 -0.35
CA HIS A 179 16.97 -7.96 0.12
C HIS A 179 17.45 -8.74 1.36
N LYS A 180 18.76 -8.71 1.66
CA LYS A 180 19.42 -9.40 2.79
C LYS A 180 19.60 -8.52 4.03
N LEU A 181 19.45 -7.20 3.88
CA LEU A 181 19.55 -6.25 4.99
C LEU A 181 18.51 -6.54 6.08
N PRO A 182 18.66 -6.05 7.33
CA PRO A 182 17.63 -6.19 8.36
C PRO A 182 16.26 -5.77 7.85
N GLN A 183 15.20 -6.51 8.17
CA GLN A 183 13.83 -6.28 7.65
C GLN A 183 13.28 -4.88 7.94
N GLU A 184 13.83 -4.22 8.96
CA GLU A 184 13.59 -2.84 9.36
C GLU A 184 14.07 -1.81 8.34
N LEU A 185 15.03 -2.18 7.49
CA LEU A 185 15.67 -1.32 6.51
C LEU A 185 15.05 -1.55 5.12
N PHE A 186 14.31 -0.57 4.62
CA PHE A 186 13.82 -0.58 3.23
C PHE A 186 14.63 0.39 2.40
N ILE A 187 15.27 -0.07 1.32
CA ILE A 187 16.00 0.78 0.39
C ILE A 187 15.40 0.64 -1.01
N ARG A 188 14.84 1.74 -1.56
CA ARG A 188 14.47 1.81 -2.99
C ARG A 188 15.46 2.65 -3.77
N VAL A 189 15.67 2.27 -5.04
CA VAL A 189 16.42 3.06 -6.04
C VAL A 189 15.42 3.67 -7.02
N ILE A 190 15.57 4.96 -7.30
CA ILE A 190 14.86 5.65 -8.39
C ILE A 190 15.89 6.10 -9.41
N LEU A 191 15.72 5.69 -10.68
CA LEU A 191 16.58 6.09 -11.79
C LEU A 191 15.83 7.08 -12.69
N ASN A 192 16.34 8.31 -12.80
CA ASN A 192 15.77 9.35 -13.66
C ASN A 192 16.78 9.81 -14.73
N SER A 193 16.30 10.16 -15.93
CA SER A 193 17.14 10.51 -17.10
C SER A 193 17.32 12.01 -17.34
N LEU A 194 16.83 12.88 -16.44
CA LEU A 194 16.61 14.30 -16.76
C LEU A 194 17.86 15.08 -17.21
N LYS A 195 19.10 14.66 -16.84
CA LYS A 195 20.38 15.10 -17.45
C LYS A 195 21.54 14.08 -17.34
N THR A 196 21.49 13.17 -16.36
CA THR A 196 22.37 12.00 -16.16
C THR A 196 21.52 10.94 -15.42
N ILE A 197 21.84 9.64 -15.51
CA ILE A 197 21.19 8.63 -14.66
C ILE A 197 21.52 8.96 -13.20
N ARG A 198 20.52 9.44 -12.45
CA ARG A 198 20.60 9.71 -11.02
C ARG A 198 19.92 8.59 -10.25
N ALA A 199 20.64 7.95 -9.33
CA ALA A 199 20.07 6.98 -8.38
C ALA A 199 19.76 7.66 -7.04
N SER A 200 18.50 7.58 -6.57
CA SER A 200 18.10 8.06 -5.24
C SER A 200 17.73 6.91 -4.29
N PHE A 201 18.49 6.75 -3.19
CA PHE A 201 18.24 5.72 -2.17
C PHE A 201 17.37 6.25 -1.04
N HIS A 202 16.19 5.67 -0.79
CA HIS A 202 15.31 6.09 0.32
C HIS A 202 15.18 5.03 1.39
N VAL A 203 15.31 5.43 2.67
CA VAL A 203 15.10 4.59 3.85
C VAL A 203 14.04 5.16 4.78
N SER A 204 13.39 4.33 5.59
CA SER A 204 12.55 4.77 6.71
C SER A 204 12.74 3.84 7.93
N TRP A 205 13.44 4.25 9.00
CA TRP A 205 13.46 3.48 10.27
C TRP A 205 13.90 4.19 11.57
N GLY A 206 13.35 3.78 12.72
CA GLY A 206 13.54 4.38 14.03
C GLY A 206 14.62 3.83 14.97
N ARG A 207 15.63 4.68 15.21
CA ARG A 207 16.72 4.69 16.22
C ARG A 207 17.82 3.62 16.18
N GLU A 208 19.04 4.14 15.96
CA GLU A 208 20.37 3.60 16.34
C GLU A 208 20.91 2.40 15.54
N VAL A 209 21.12 2.60 14.23
CA VAL A 209 22.17 1.87 13.49
C VAL A 209 23.21 2.81 12.84
N ALA A 210 23.01 4.13 12.94
CA ALA A 210 23.95 5.11 12.38
C ALA A 210 25.28 5.24 13.15
N SER A 211 25.48 4.48 14.24
CA SER A 211 26.73 4.53 15.02
C SER A 211 27.74 3.44 14.64
N ASN A 212 27.45 2.51 13.72
CA ASN A 212 28.36 1.39 13.41
C ASN A 212 28.51 1.03 11.91
N CYS A 213 27.94 1.79 10.97
CA CYS A 213 28.34 1.64 9.57
C CYS A 213 29.54 2.57 9.31
N ASP A 214 30.74 2.01 9.47
CA ASP A 214 31.99 2.59 8.98
C ASP A 214 31.80 2.89 7.48
N GLU A 215 32.15 4.11 7.04
CA GLU A 215 32.07 4.56 5.63
C GLU A 215 32.85 3.64 4.67
N ARG A 216 33.65 2.72 5.21
CA ARG A 216 34.40 1.69 4.50
C ARG A 216 33.60 0.46 4.07
N GLU A 217 32.35 0.27 4.50
CA GLU A 217 31.51 -0.85 4.02
C GLU A 217 30.65 -0.51 2.80
N ILE A 218 30.65 0.76 2.37
CA ILE A 218 29.98 1.25 1.15
C ILE A 218 30.97 2.04 0.26
N SER A 219 32.27 1.70 0.35
CA SER A 219 33.32 2.18 -0.55
C SER A 219 33.85 1.05 -1.41
#